data_AF-A0A956PZZ3-F1
#
_entry.id   AF-A0A956PZZ3-F1
#
_cell.length_a   1.000
_cell.length_b   1.000
_cell.length_c   1.000
_cell.angle_alpha   90.00
_cell.angle_beta   90.00
_cell.angle_gamma   90.00
#
_symmetry.space_group_name_H-M   'P 1'
#
loop_
_entity.id
_entity.type
_entity.pdbx_description
1 polymer ?
#
loop_
_entity_poly.entity_id
_entity_poly.type
_entity_poly.pdbx_seq_one_letter_code
_entity_poly.pdbx_strand_id
1 'polypeptide(L)'
;MDTRLIARNALLGLLLLSLVAFGWKSLSSVQDTKDPLAGLEDADRSAAVQAVYYHGNFRCETCNSIEAQAGQTFEDVFAGELASGRLAWSSCNIDKAGNEHFEEDFQLTSASLVLSDGKGAPGRWKVL
;
A
#
# COMPACT_ATOMS: atom_id res chain seq x y z
N MET A 1 26.04 7.53 53.95
CA MET A 1 25.49 7.72 52.59
C MET A 1 26.11 6.65 51.72
N ASP A 2 25.36 5.58 51.48
CA ASP A 2 25.91 4.34 50.93
C ASP A 2 25.99 4.43 49.41
N THR A 3 27.18 4.81 48.95
CA THR A 3 27.53 4.97 47.52
C THR A 3 27.17 3.73 46.67
N ARG A 4 27.14 2.55 47.28
CA ARG A 4 26.73 1.28 46.64
C ARG A 4 25.21 1.21 46.36
N LEU A 5 24.38 1.81 47.20
CA LEU A 5 22.92 1.85 47.03
C LEU A 5 22.53 2.83 45.91
N ILE A 6 23.22 3.96 45.84
CA ILE A 6 23.05 4.97 44.79
C ILE A 6 23.51 4.40 43.44
N ALA A 7 24.65 3.72 43.39
CA ALA A 7 25.16 3.09 42.17
C ALA A 7 24.21 2.00 41.63
N ARG A 8 23.62 1.18 42.52
CA ARG A 8 22.68 0.12 42.11
C ARG A 8 21.37 0.68 41.56
N ASN A 9 20.82 1.73 42.17
CA ASN A 9 19.59 2.36 41.70
C ASN A 9 19.82 3.14 40.38
N ALA A 10 20.99 3.75 40.21
CA ALA A 10 21.38 4.40 38.95
C ALA A 10 21.54 3.37 37.81
N LEU A 11 22.13 2.20 38.09
CA LEU A 11 22.29 1.13 37.09
C LEU A 11 20.95 0.53 36.66
N LEU A 12 20.04 0.30 37.62
CA LEU A 12 18.68 -0.19 37.35
C LEU A 12 17.85 0.84 36.57
N GLY A 13 18.01 2.14 36.88
CA GLY A 13 17.36 3.22 36.12
C GLY A 13 17.81 3.29 34.67
N LEU A 14 19.11 3.11 34.39
CA LEU A 14 19.66 3.10 33.03
C LEU A 14 19.20 1.86 32.22
N LEU A 15 19.09 0.70 32.86
CA LEU A 15 18.58 -0.52 32.22
C LEU A 15 17.08 -0.44 31.89
N LEU A 16 16.28 0.23 32.71
CA LEU A 16 14.86 0.45 32.40
C LEU A 16 14.67 1.50 31.31
N LEU A 17 15.50 2.53 31.27
CA LEU A 17 15.45 3.56 30.22
C LEU A 17 15.78 3.00 28.83
N SER A 18 16.73 2.06 28.73
CA SER A 18 17.08 1.42 27.46
C SER A 18 15.97 0.52 26.93
N LEU A 19 15.23 -0.19 27.81
CA LEU A 19 14.08 -1.01 27.40
C LEU A 19 12.91 -0.16 26.86
N VAL A 20 12.66 1.01 27.46
CA VAL A 20 11.62 1.94 26.97
C VAL A 20 12.03 2.57 25.63
N ALA A 21 13.31 2.94 25.46
CA ALA A 21 13.82 3.48 24.19
C ALA A 21 13.82 2.43 23.06
N PHE A 22 14.10 1.16 23.39
CA PHE A 22 14.08 0.06 22.43
C PHE A 22 12.65 -0.36 22.04
N GLY A 23 11.72 -0.31 23.00
CA GLY A 23 10.29 -0.56 22.75
C GLY A 23 9.66 0.48 21.83
N TRP A 24 10.04 1.75 21.93
CA TRP A 24 9.51 2.81 21.06
C TRP A 24 9.98 2.67 19.61
N LYS A 25 11.24 2.27 19.40
CA LYS A 25 11.81 2.08 18.06
C LYS A 25 11.20 0.89 17.31
N SER A 26 10.72 -0.12 18.05
CA SER A 26 10.05 -1.29 17.49
C SER A 26 8.59 -1.02 17.08
N LEU A 27 7.90 -0.07 17.72
CA LEU A 27 6.51 0.26 17.39
C LEU A 27 6.40 1.09 16.10
N SER A 28 7.35 1.99 15.85
CA SER A 28 7.40 2.80 14.63
C SER A 28 7.74 2.01 13.35
N SER A 29 8.18 0.76 13.45
CA SER A 29 8.48 -0.08 12.27
C SER A 29 7.27 -0.86 11.72
N VAL A 30 6.16 -0.92 12.45
CA VAL A 30 4.93 -1.64 12.01
C VAL A 30 4.05 -0.78 11.10
N GLN A 31 4.35 0.52 10.97
CA GLN A 31 3.53 1.45 10.19
C GLN A 31 3.96 1.60 8.72
N ASP A 32 5.04 0.93 8.30
CA ASP A 32 5.62 1.08 6.96
C ASP A 32 5.16 0.02 5.92
N THR A 33 4.13 -0.79 6.20
CA THR A 33 3.71 -1.89 5.30
C THR A 33 2.27 -1.85 4.80
N LYS A 34 1.53 -0.74 4.97
CA LYS A 34 0.13 -0.68 4.52
C LYS A 34 -0.23 0.66 3.88
N ASP A 35 0.38 0.95 2.75
CA ASP A 35 -0.34 1.67 1.72
C ASP A 35 0.10 1.15 0.34
N PRO A 36 -0.69 0.28 -0.30
CA PRO A 36 -0.37 -0.19 -1.64
C PRO A 36 -0.46 0.90 -2.72
N LEU A 37 -0.89 2.08 -2.31
CA LEU A 37 -0.93 3.30 -3.09
C LEU A 37 0.29 4.20 -2.81
N ALA A 38 1.28 3.73 -2.05
CA ALA A 38 2.51 4.45 -1.70
C ALA A 38 3.35 4.88 -2.92
N GLY A 39 3.13 4.27 -4.08
CA GLY A 39 3.77 4.66 -5.34
C GLY A 39 3.00 5.71 -6.15
N LEU A 40 1.75 6.02 -5.79
CA LEU A 40 0.94 7.04 -6.45
C LEU A 40 1.20 8.41 -5.82
N GLU A 41 0.99 9.48 -6.56
CA GLU A 41 1.03 10.84 -5.99
C GLU A 41 -0.14 11.03 -5.00
N ASP A 42 -0.01 11.94 -4.03
CA ASP A 42 -1.07 12.17 -3.02
C ASP A 42 -2.44 12.51 -3.64
N ALA A 43 -2.42 13.16 -4.80
CA ALA A 43 -3.61 13.48 -5.58
C ALA A 43 -4.30 12.20 -6.09
N ASP A 44 -3.52 11.26 -6.62
CA ASP A 44 -4.00 9.96 -7.09
C ASP A 44 -4.47 9.08 -5.93
N ARG A 45 -3.88 9.21 -4.73
CA ARG A 45 -4.39 8.54 -3.53
C ARG A 45 -5.73 9.06 -3.04
N SER A 46 -6.02 10.32 -3.34
CA SER A 46 -7.25 10.98 -2.90
C SER A 46 -8.33 10.96 -3.97
N ALA A 47 -8.08 10.33 -5.12
CA ALA A 47 -9.03 10.29 -6.22
C ALA A 47 -10.30 9.54 -5.82
N ALA A 48 -11.42 9.97 -6.37
CA ALA A 48 -12.73 9.40 -6.02
C ALA A 48 -12.88 7.95 -6.46
N VAL A 49 -12.19 7.58 -7.56
CA VAL A 49 -12.16 6.24 -8.13
C VAL A 49 -10.72 5.85 -8.45
N GLN A 50 -10.32 4.66 -8.00
CA GLN A 50 -9.06 4.01 -8.37
C GLN A 50 -9.33 2.93 -9.39
N ALA A 51 -8.70 3.02 -10.55
CA ALA A 51 -8.61 1.95 -11.54
C ALA A 51 -7.22 1.32 -11.46
N VAL A 52 -7.15 0.06 -11.01
CA VAL A 52 -5.88 -0.64 -10.84
C VAL A 52 -5.92 -1.97 -11.59
N TYR A 53 -4.96 -2.18 -12.49
CA TYR A 53 -4.75 -3.48 -13.12
C TYR A 53 -3.81 -4.34 -12.28
N TYR A 54 -4.38 -5.32 -11.60
CA TYR A 54 -3.64 -6.28 -10.77
C TYR A 54 -3.13 -7.43 -11.63
N HIS A 55 -1.85 -7.77 -11.49
CA HIS A 55 -1.23 -8.85 -12.23
C HIS A 55 -0.14 -9.55 -11.40
N GLY A 56 0.22 -10.78 -11.76
CA GLY A 56 1.39 -11.47 -11.17
C GLY A 56 2.68 -11.19 -11.94
N ASN A 57 3.78 -11.83 -11.51
CA ASN A 57 5.07 -11.83 -12.21
C ASN A 57 4.98 -12.53 -13.56
N PHE A 58 4.22 -13.64 -13.63
CA PHE A 58 4.02 -14.36 -14.88
C PHE A 58 2.92 -13.70 -15.70
N ARG A 59 3.31 -13.12 -16.83
CA ARG A 59 2.41 -12.36 -17.71
C ARG A 59 2.38 -12.99 -19.10
N CYS A 60 1.20 -13.39 -19.55
CA CYS A 60 1.00 -13.82 -20.93
C CYS A 60 0.75 -12.62 -21.85
N GLU A 61 0.81 -12.85 -23.16
CA GLU A 61 0.58 -11.82 -24.18
C GLU A 61 -0.77 -11.11 -24.00
N THR A 62 -1.81 -11.86 -23.62
CA THR A 62 -3.14 -11.32 -23.35
C THR A 62 -3.13 -10.37 -22.16
N CYS A 63 -2.44 -10.70 -21.06
CA CYS A 63 -2.35 -9.80 -19.90
C CYS A 63 -1.64 -8.49 -20.27
N ASN A 64 -0.59 -8.56 -21.10
CA ASN A 64 0.11 -7.36 -21.57
C ASN A 64 -0.78 -6.51 -22.48
N SER A 65 -1.53 -7.17 -23.36
CA SER A 65 -2.47 -6.50 -24.26
C SER A 65 -3.59 -5.79 -23.50
N ILE A 66 -4.15 -6.44 -22.47
CA ILE A 66 -5.20 -5.85 -21.62
C ILE A 66 -4.68 -4.61 -20.89
N GLU A 67 -3.49 -4.68 -20.26
CA GLU A 67 -2.90 -3.51 -19.59
C GLU A 67 -2.70 -2.35 -20.57
N ALA A 68 -2.13 -2.63 -21.75
CA ALA A 68 -1.86 -1.60 -22.75
C ALA A 68 -3.15 -0.96 -23.28
N GLN A 69 -4.17 -1.76 -23.57
CA GLN A 69 -5.47 -1.27 -24.05
C GLN A 69 -6.23 -0.48 -22.97
N ALA A 70 -6.17 -0.94 -21.72
CA ALA A 70 -6.75 -0.21 -20.60
C ALA A 70 -6.03 1.14 -20.42
N GLY A 71 -4.70 1.17 -20.43
CA GLY A 71 -3.91 2.40 -20.35
C GLY A 71 -4.27 3.39 -21.44
N GLN A 72 -4.30 2.95 -22.69
CA GLN A 72 -4.73 3.79 -23.82
C GLN A 72 -6.16 4.32 -23.62
N THR A 73 -7.08 3.49 -23.15
CA THR A 73 -8.46 3.92 -22.89
C THR A 73 -8.52 5.00 -21.80
N PHE A 74 -7.75 4.86 -20.72
CA PHE A 74 -7.69 5.86 -19.67
C PHE A 74 -7.06 7.17 -20.16
N GLU A 75 -6.00 7.09 -20.95
CA GLU A 75 -5.33 8.26 -21.54
C GLU A 75 -6.21 8.98 -22.58
N ASP A 76 -6.91 8.25 -23.44
CA ASP A 76 -7.65 8.85 -24.56
C ASP A 76 -9.09 9.26 -24.17
N VAL A 77 -9.77 8.43 -23.38
CA VAL A 77 -11.21 8.60 -23.07
C VAL A 77 -11.42 9.29 -21.73
N PHE A 78 -10.56 9.03 -20.74
CA PHE A 78 -10.70 9.53 -19.37
C PHE A 78 -9.64 10.59 -19.00
N ALA A 79 -8.99 11.20 -20.00
CA ALA A 79 -7.97 12.23 -19.81
C ALA A 79 -8.43 13.35 -18.86
N GLY A 80 -9.69 13.77 -18.97
CA GLY A 80 -10.25 14.84 -18.14
C GLY A 80 -10.40 14.43 -16.68
N GLU A 81 -10.84 13.20 -16.42
CA GLU A 81 -10.97 12.62 -15.08
C GLU A 81 -9.60 12.45 -14.42
N LEU A 82 -8.61 11.94 -15.15
CA LEU A 82 -7.22 11.84 -14.71
C LEU A 82 -6.65 13.22 -14.37
N ALA A 83 -6.77 14.19 -15.28
CA ALA A 83 -6.25 15.55 -15.07
C ALA A 83 -6.93 16.28 -13.90
N SER A 84 -8.20 15.94 -13.61
CA SER A 84 -8.95 16.50 -12.48
C SER A 84 -8.71 15.77 -11.16
N GLY A 85 -7.97 14.65 -11.15
CA GLY A 85 -7.79 13.79 -9.98
C GLY A 85 -9.07 13.12 -9.50
N ARG A 86 -10.12 13.02 -10.35
CA ARG A 86 -11.34 12.26 -10.01
C ARG A 86 -11.16 10.76 -10.18
N LEU A 87 -10.20 10.37 -11.01
CA LEU A 87 -9.84 9.01 -11.35
C LEU A 87 -8.32 8.90 -11.30
N ALA A 88 -7.79 7.82 -10.72
CA ALA A 88 -6.39 7.44 -10.91
C ALA A 88 -6.31 6.10 -11.65
N TRP A 89 -5.29 5.96 -12.50
CA TRP A 89 -5.00 4.74 -13.24
C TRP A 89 -3.61 4.24 -12.87
N SER A 90 -3.49 2.95 -12.54
CA SER A 90 -2.20 2.31 -12.30
C SER A 90 -2.23 0.80 -12.54
N SER A 91 -1.05 0.17 -12.53
CA SER A 91 -0.91 -1.28 -12.48
C SER A 91 -0.14 -1.72 -11.25
N CYS A 92 -0.53 -2.88 -10.71
CA CYS A 92 0.01 -3.41 -9.46
C CYS A 92 0.41 -4.87 -9.64
N ASN A 93 1.69 -5.17 -9.40
CA ASN A 93 2.16 -6.54 -9.31
C ASN A 93 1.88 -7.10 -7.90
N ILE A 94 1.00 -8.10 -7.80
CA ILE A 94 0.60 -8.70 -6.52
C ILE A 94 1.64 -9.65 -5.94
N ASP A 95 2.60 -10.12 -6.75
CA ASP A 95 3.70 -10.97 -6.29
C ASP A 95 4.86 -10.16 -5.65
N LYS A 96 4.76 -8.83 -5.63
CA LYS A 96 5.72 -7.98 -4.92
C LYS A 96 5.44 -8.02 -3.42
N ALA A 97 6.51 -8.05 -2.63
CA ALA A 97 6.44 -8.01 -1.18
C ALA A 97 5.56 -6.86 -0.68
N GLY A 98 4.53 -7.20 0.09
CA GLY A 98 3.55 -6.26 0.65
C GLY A 98 2.25 -6.16 -0.14
N ASN A 99 2.16 -6.68 -1.37
CA ASN A 99 0.96 -6.62 -2.22
C ASN A 99 0.13 -7.90 -2.23
N GLU A 100 0.57 -8.96 -1.54
CA GLU A 100 -0.04 -10.29 -1.59
C GLU A 100 -1.48 -10.30 -1.06
N HIS A 101 -1.80 -9.38 -0.15
CA HIS A 101 -3.13 -9.23 0.46
C HIS A 101 -4.24 -8.92 -0.56
N PHE A 102 -3.90 -8.36 -1.73
CA PHE A 102 -4.88 -7.97 -2.72
C PHE A 102 -5.65 -9.11 -3.37
N GLU A 103 -5.05 -10.30 -3.41
CA GLU A 103 -5.75 -11.49 -3.89
C GLU A 103 -6.97 -11.79 -3.01
N GLU A 104 -6.81 -11.70 -1.69
CA GLU A 104 -7.88 -11.93 -0.72
C GLU A 104 -8.87 -10.75 -0.67
N ASP A 105 -8.35 -9.51 -0.62
CA ASP A 105 -9.17 -8.29 -0.46
C ASP A 105 -10.15 -8.08 -1.61
N PHE A 106 -9.74 -8.40 -2.83
CA PHE A 106 -10.55 -8.25 -4.05
C PHE A 106 -11.01 -9.59 -4.65
N GLN A 107 -10.73 -10.70 -3.98
CA GLN A 107 -11.09 -12.06 -4.42
C GLN A 107 -10.60 -12.35 -5.85
N LEU A 108 -9.36 -11.97 -6.14
CA LEU A 108 -8.77 -12.10 -7.48
C LEU A 108 -8.41 -13.57 -7.74
N THR A 109 -8.82 -14.09 -8.88
CA THR A 109 -8.43 -15.44 -9.34
C THR A 109 -7.45 -15.41 -10.52
N SER A 110 -7.23 -14.22 -11.08
CA SER A 110 -6.38 -13.98 -12.26
C SER A 110 -6.00 -12.49 -12.33
N ALA A 111 -5.16 -12.12 -13.30
CA ALA A 111 -4.91 -10.71 -13.58
C ALA A 111 -6.21 -10.00 -14.02
N SER A 112 -6.54 -8.89 -13.37
CA SER A 112 -7.85 -8.25 -13.52
C SER A 112 -7.77 -6.75 -13.30
N LEU A 113 -8.68 -6.02 -13.95
CA LEU A 113 -8.89 -4.60 -13.71
C LEU A 113 -9.91 -4.43 -12.59
N VAL A 114 -9.52 -3.73 -11.54
CA VAL A 114 -10.40 -3.43 -10.40
C VAL A 114 -10.67 -1.93 -10.36
N LEU A 115 -11.95 -1.58 -10.28
CA LEU A 115 -12.40 -0.24 -9.95
C LEU A 115 -12.79 -0.22 -8.47
N SER A 116 -12.21 0.69 -7.69
CA SER A 116 -12.57 0.88 -6.28
C SER A 116 -12.83 2.36 -5.98
N ASP A 117 -13.57 2.63 -4.91
CA ASP A 117 -13.61 3.99 -4.38
C ASP A 117 -12.22 4.41 -3.86
N GLY A 118 -12.01 5.71 -3.62
CA GLY A 118 -10.74 6.26 -3.14
C GLY A 118 -10.19 5.68 -1.83
N LYS A 119 -10.94 4.80 -1.13
CA LYS A 119 -10.46 4.12 0.07
C LYS A 119 -9.94 2.70 -0.19
N GLY A 120 -10.11 2.18 -1.41
CA GLY A 120 -9.77 0.78 -1.73
C GLY A 120 -10.64 -0.22 -0.95
N ALA A 121 -10.20 -1.48 -0.83
CA ALA A 121 -10.87 -2.44 0.05
C ALA A 121 -10.68 -2.04 1.53
N PRO A 122 -11.69 -2.20 2.42
CA PRO A 122 -12.98 -2.87 2.24
C PRO A 122 -14.13 -1.99 1.69
N GLY A 123 -13.83 -0.92 0.95
CA GLY A 123 -14.81 -0.06 0.27
C GLY A 123 -15.56 -0.73 -0.89
N ARG A 124 -16.31 0.06 -1.66
CA ARG A 124 -17.04 -0.46 -2.83
C ARG A 124 -16.08 -0.69 -3.99
N TRP A 125 -16.04 -1.91 -4.49
CA TRP A 125 -15.19 -2.28 -5.62
C TRP A 125 -15.94 -3.12 -6.66
N LYS A 126 -15.36 -3.17 -7.87
CA LYS A 126 -15.81 -3.99 -8.98
C LYS A 126 -14.61 -4.54 -9.73
N VAL A 127 -14.52 -5.87 -9.82
CA VAL A 127 -13.63 -6.58 -10.75
C VAL A 127 -14.31 -6.60 -12.12
N LEU A 128 -13.57 -6.24 -13.16
CA LEU A 128 -13.98 -6.22 -14.57
C LEU A 128 -13.45 -7.44 -15.32
#